data_AF-A0A2E9GXT6-F1
#
_entry.id   AF-A0A2E9GXT6-F1
#
_cell.length_a   1.000
_cell.length_b   1.000
_cell.length_c   1.000
_cell.angle_alpha   90.00
_cell.angle_beta   90.00
_cell.angle_gamma   90.00
#
_symmetry.space_group_name_H-M   'P 1'
#
loop_
_entity.id
_entity.type
_entity.pdbx_description
1 polymer ?
#
loop_
_entity_poly.entity_id
_entity_poly.type
_entity_poly.pdbx_seq_one_letter_code
_entity_poly.pdbx_strand_id
1 'polypeptide(L)'
;MQGYEYFNSDDATSLVQSMSEEDILKCLRAAYYFIEKYGLQIDGEELLNEAIVRVLEGKRHLPKGVQIYTALNQIMKSISYEMVTKRSDEVMRNTTLLEEVSIVNTVKDSSSRQEDQQWANLVSLFEEDEVASAFLAATEQGLKKSKVIHEVFGGDEKAYDTTRRKIIRRAASQMKESM
;
A
#
# COMPACT_ATOMS: atom_id res chain seq x y z
N MET A 1 16.01 26.44 -10.64
CA MET A 1 15.89 25.28 -9.73
C MET A 1 17.25 25.06 -9.10
N GLN A 2 17.36 25.13 -7.77
CA GLN A 2 18.56 24.63 -7.09
C GLN A 2 18.59 23.11 -7.28
N GLY A 3 19.68 22.59 -7.85
CA GLY A 3 19.88 21.15 -7.94
C GLY A 3 20.04 20.57 -6.54
N TYR A 4 19.37 19.45 -6.27
CA TYR A 4 19.64 18.71 -5.04
C TYR A 4 21.03 18.07 -5.15
N GLU A 5 21.81 18.16 -4.09
CA GLU A 5 22.96 17.26 -3.91
C GLU A 5 22.46 15.91 -3.43
N TYR A 6 23.13 14.84 -3.86
CA TYR A 6 22.76 13.46 -3.51
C TYR A 6 23.90 12.77 -2.77
N PHE A 7 23.54 11.80 -1.91
CA PHE A 7 24.51 10.88 -1.34
C PHE A 7 25.07 9.96 -2.44
N ASN A 8 26.34 9.55 -2.29
CA ASN A 8 26.87 8.45 -3.09
C ASN A 8 26.26 7.11 -2.60
N SER A 9 26.55 6.01 -3.31
CA SER A 9 25.95 4.70 -3.02
C SER A 9 26.27 4.19 -1.61
N ASP A 10 27.50 4.37 -1.14
CA ASP A 10 27.96 3.85 0.15
C ASP A 10 27.37 4.65 1.32
N ASP A 11 27.31 5.98 1.17
CA ASP A 11 26.69 6.87 2.15
C ASP A 11 25.17 6.63 2.22
N ALA A 12 24.52 6.43 1.07
CA ALA A 12 23.09 6.12 1.01
C ALA A 12 22.78 4.78 1.69
N THR A 13 23.63 3.77 1.46
CA THR A 13 23.54 2.46 2.12
C THR A 13 23.67 2.59 3.63
N SER A 14 24.70 3.32 4.09
CA SER A 14 24.92 3.58 5.51
C SER A 14 23.72 4.29 6.14
N LEU A 15 23.13 5.26 5.44
CA LEU A 15 21.97 6.01 5.93
C LEU A 15 20.74 5.10 6.09
N VAL A 16 20.46 4.25 5.09
CA VAL A 16 19.36 3.27 5.13
C VAL A 16 19.56 2.27 6.27
N GLN A 17 20.77 1.75 6.46
CA GLN A 17 21.06 0.81 7.55
C GLN A 17 20.96 1.46 8.94
N SER A 18 21.14 2.78 9.03
CA SER A 18 21.05 3.53 10.28
C SER A 18 19.64 4.06 10.60
N MET A 19 18.62 3.68 9.82
CA MET A 19 17.24 4.11 10.08
C MET A 19 16.77 3.70 11.46
N SER A 20 16.19 4.65 12.20
CA SER A 20 15.58 4.36 13.49
C SER A 20 14.26 3.62 13.32
N GLU A 21 13.79 2.96 14.38
CA GLU A 21 12.43 2.39 14.42
C GLU A 21 11.36 3.44 14.11
N GLU A 22 11.56 4.69 14.56
CA GLU A 22 10.64 5.79 14.29
C GLU A 22 10.59 6.14 12.80
N ASP A 23 11.73 6.14 12.11
CA ASP A 23 11.81 6.38 10.66
C ASP A 23 11.09 5.27 9.88
N ILE A 24 11.28 4.01 10.31
CA ILE A 24 10.61 2.85 9.72
C ILE A 24 9.09 2.97 9.90
N LEU A 25 8.61 3.31 11.11
CA LEU A 25 7.18 3.50 11.38
C LEU A 25 6.57 4.62 10.53
N LYS A 26 7.28 5.73 10.36
CA LYS A 26 6.86 6.83 9.48
C LYS A 26 6.74 6.38 8.02
N CYS A 27 7.69 5.56 7.55
CA CYS A 27 7.65 5.01 6.20
C CYS A 27 6.48 4.03 6.04
N LEU A 28 6.28 3.10 6.97
CA LEU A 28 5.18 2.14 6.92
C LEU A 28 3.81 2.83 6.92
N ARG A 29 3.63 3.88 7.72
CA ARG A 29 2.40 4.69 7.69
C ARG A 29 2.13 5.28 6.30
N ALA A 30 3.16 5.80 5.64
CA ALA A 30 3.02 6.32 4.27
C ALA A 30 2.78 5.19 3.25
N ALA A 31 3.42 4.04 3.42
CA ALA A 31 3.23 2.88 2.57
C ALA A 31 1.77 2.41 2.60
N TYR A 32 1.16 2.26 3.78
CA TYR A 32 -0.25 1.90 3.93
C TYR A 32 -1.17 2.94 3.28
N TYR A 33 -0.89 4.23 3.46
CA TYR A 33 -1.64 5.29 2.77
C TYR A 33 -1.58 5.14 1.23
N PHE A 34 -0.42 4.84 0.66
CA PHE A 34 -0.31 4.65 -0.80
C PHE A 34 -0.98 3.37 -1.28
N ILE A 35 -0.85 2.27 -0.54
CA ILE A 35 -1.50 1.00 -0.87
C ILE A 35 -3.00 1.18 -0.95
N GLU A 36 -3.60 1.83 0.05
CA GLU A 36 -5.03 2.13 0.09
C GLU A 36 -5.42 3.08 -1.05
N LYS A 37 -4.74 4.23 -1.15
CA LYS A 37 -5.02 5.26 -2.17
C LYS A 37 -4.99 4.73 -3.60
N TYR A 38 -4.09 3.81 -3.90
CA TYR A 38 -3.87 3.27 -5.24
C TYR A 38 -4.41 1.86 -5.43
N GLY A 39 -5.08 1.27 -4.42
CA GLY A 39 -5.65 -0.07 -4.49
C GLY A 39 -4.61 -1.16 -4.81
N LEU A 40 -3.42 -1.06 -4.22
CA LEU A 40 -2.33 -2.01 -4.47
C LEU A 40 -2.54 -3.31 -3.71
N GLN A 41 -2.14 -4.44 -4.32
CA GLN A 41 -2.24 -5.77 -3.71
C GLN A 41 -0.90 -6.24 -3.14
N ILE A 42 -0.27 -5.38 -2.33
CA ILE A 42 1.01 -5.64 -1.64
C ILE A 42 0.90 -5.24 -0.17
N ASP A 43 1.86 -5.63 0.64
CA ASP A 43 1.99 -5.21 2.04
C ASP A 43 2.85 -3.93 2.16
N GLY A 44 2.67 -3.18 3.27
CA GLY A 44 3.42 -1.94 3.51
C GLY A 44 4.93 -2.17 3.59
N GLU A 45 5.34 -3.30 4.17
CA GLU A 45 6.73 -3.73 4.25
C GLU A 45 7.32 -4.05 2.87
N GLU A 46 6.53 -4.67 1.98
CA GLU A 46 6.97 -4.94 0.61
C GLU A 46 7.24 -3.65 -0.17
N LEU A 47 6.34 -2.65 -0.05
CA LEU A 47 6.51 -1.36 -0.70
C LEU A 47 7.73 -0.59 -0.17
N LEU A 48 7.96 -0.63 1.15
CA LEU A 48 9.14 -0.02 1.77
C LEU A 48 10.43 -0.73 1.36
N ASN A 49 10.43 -2.06 1.37
CA ASN A 49 11.59 -2.85 0.96
C ASN A 49 11.94 -2.61 -0.51
N GLU A 50 10.96 -2.53 -1.42
CA GLU A 50 11.22 -2.18 -2.81
C GLU A 50 11.84 -0.77 -2.94
N ALA A 51 11.39 0.20 -2.16
CA ALA A 51 11.99 1.54 -2.13
C ALA A 51 13.45 1.50 -1.66
N ILE A 52 13.74 0.74 -0.61
CA ILE A 52 15.09 0.54 -0.08
C ILE A 52 15.98 -0.16 -1.12
N VAL A 53 15.52 -1.26 -1.72
CA VAL A 53 16.27 -2.00 -2.75
C VAL A 53 16.65 -1.08 -3.90
N ARG A 54 15.72 -0.26 -4.40
CA ARG A 54 16.04 0.68 -5.48
C ARG A 54 17.07 1.74 -5.09
N VAL A 55 17.15 2.12 -3.82
CA VAL A 55 18.22 3.00 -3.32
C VAL A 55 19.55 2.26 -3.29
N LEU A 56 19.58 1.05 -2.73
CA LEU A 56 20.80 0.24 -2.63
C LEU A 56 21.36 -0.18 -4.00
N GLU A 57 20.50 -0.37 -5.00
CA GLU A 57 20.89 -0.63 -6.38
C GLU A 57 21.27 0.64 -7.17
N GLY A 58 21.19 1.83 -6.56
CA GLY A 58 21.47 3.11 -7.22
C GLY A 58 20.43 3.55 -8.25
N LYS A 59 19.28 2.87 -8.35
CA LYS A 59 18.16 3.26 -9.23
C LYS A 59 17.42 4.49 -8.72
N ARG A 60 17.52 4.79 -7.42
CA ARG A 60 17.01 5.99 -6.77
C ARG A 60 18.09 6.59 -5.88
N HIS A 61 18.17 7.92 -5.87
CA HIS A 61 19.18 8.65 -5.12
C HIS A 61 18.56 9.37 -3.93
N LEU A 62 19.21 9.30 -2.78
CA LEU A 62 18.79 10.02 -1.58
C LEU A 62 19.35 11.46 -1.62
N PRO A 63 18.50 12.50 -1.59
CA PRO A 63 18.97 13.88 -1.54
C PRO A 63 19.55 14.22 -0.17
N LYS A 64 20.65 14.96 -0.16
CA LYS A 64 21.25 15.52 1.06
C LYS A 64 20.34 16.60 1.66
N GLY A 65 20.35 16.69 2.98
CA GLY A 65 19.55 17.68 3.72
C GLY A 65 18.06 17.35 3.83
N VAL A 66 17.61 16.21 3.30
CA VAL A 66 16.24 15.71 3.44
C VAL A 66 16.25 14.53 4.40
N GLN A 67 15.26 14.47 5.28
CA GLN A 67 15.09 13.32 6.18
C GLN A 67 14.84 12.04 5.38
N ILE A 68 15.50 10.95 5.77
CA ILE A 68 15.48 9.69 4.99
C ILE A 68 14.06 9.17 4.77
N TYR A 69 13.20 9.18 5.80
CA TYR A 69 11.82 8.74 5.66
C TYR A 69 11.03 9.59 4.66
N THR A 70 11.30 10.90 4.57
CA THR A 70 10.67 11.80 3.59
C THR A 70 11.10 11.43 2.17
N ALA A 71 12.38 11.13 1.95
CA ALA A 71 12.89 10.70 0.65
C ALA A 71 12.29 9.35 0.24
N LEU A 72 12.27 8.36 1.15
CA LEU A 72 11.67 7.06 0.92
C LEU A 72 10.16 7.17 0.64
N ASN A 73 9.44 8.07 1.29
CA ASN A 73 8.02 8.32 1.00
C ASN A 73 7.79 8.77 -0.45
N GLN A 74 8.65 9.64 -0.99
CA GLN A 74 8.55 10.05 -2.40
C GLN A 74 8.88 8.90 -3.36
N ILE A 75 9.85 8.07 -3.00
CA ILE A 75 10.21 6.89 -3.79
C ILE A 75 9.05 5.88 -3.79
N MET A 76 8.48 5.56 -2.63
CA MET A 76 7.30 4.68 -2.50
C MET A 76 6.10 5.22 -3.26
N LYS A 77 5.84 6.53 -3.23
CA LYS A 77 4.79 7.15 -4.04
C LYS A 77 5.04 6.91 -5.53
N SER A 78 6.27 7.06 -6.00
CA SER A 78 6.61 6.84 -7.41
C SER A 78 6.48 5.36 -7.81
N ILE A 79 6.91 4.44 -6.95
CA ILE A 79 6.77 2.99 -7.17
C ILE A 79 5.29 2.61 -7.23
N SER A 80 4.49 3.14 -6.30
CA SER A 80 3.04 2.91 -6.27
C SER A 80 2.39 3.37 -7.56
N TYR A 81 2.76 4.56 -8.06
CA TYR A 81 2.30 5.06 -9.35
C TYR A 81 2.70 4.14 -10.50
N GLU A 82 3.96 3.69 -10.53
CA GLU A 82 4.46 2.75 -11.55
C GLU A 82 3.68 1.43 -11.54
N MET A 83 3.33 0.91 -10.37
CA MET A 83 2.53 -0.32 -10.24
C MET A 83 1.11 -0.13 -10.79
N VAL A 84 0.48 1.01 -10.52
CA VAL A 84 -0.83 1.35 -11.09
C VAL A 84 -0.74 1.45 -12.61
N THR A 85 0.25 2.17 -13.14
CA THR A 85 0.38 2.36 -14.59
C THR A 85 0.73 1.06 -15.31
N LYS A 86 1.58 0.21 -14.73
CA LYS A 86 1.86 -1.11 -15.31
C LYS A 86 0.62 -1.99 -15.32
N ARG A 87 -0.17 -1.98 -14.24
CA ARG A 87 -1.43 -2.71 -14.17
C ARG A 87 -2.43 -2.19 -15.19
N SER A 88 -2.55 -0.86 -15.37
CA SER A 88 -3.43 -0.30 -16.41
C SER A 88 -2.95 -0.66 -17.80
N ASP A 89 -1.64 -0.63 -18.06
CA ASP A 89 -1.07 -1.00 -19.36
C ASP A 89 -1.24 -2.49 -19.66
N GLU A 90 -1.08 -3.36 -18.66
CA GLU A 90 -1.34 -4.79 -18.79
C GLU A 90 -2.83 -5.07 -19.02
N VAL A 91 -3.72 -4.40 -18.27
CA VAL A 91 -5.16 -4.48 -18.52
C VAL A 91 -5.48 -3.99 -19.92
N MET A 92 -4.94 -2.85 -20.36
CA MET A 92 -5.19 -2.25 -21.68
C MET A 92 -4.65 -3.12 -22.83
N ARG A 93 -3.45 -3.70 -22.68
CA ARG A 93 -2.92 -4.70 -23.63
C ARG A 93 -3.79 -5.95 -23.69
N ASN A 94 -4.31 -6.40 -22.55
CA ASN A 94 -5.22 -7.54 -22.47
C ASN A 94 -6.67 -7.21 -22.88
N THR A 95 -7.03 -5.93 -22.98
CA THR A 95 -8.34 -5.39 -23.41
C THR A 95 -8.24 -4.65 -24.73
N THR A 96 -7.34 -5.06 -25.63
CA THR A 96 -7.38 -4.59 -27.04
C THR A 96 -8.57 -5.22 -27.78
N LEU A 97 -9.78 -4.89 -27.32
CA LEU A 97 -11.05 -4.80 -28.02
C LEU A 97 -11.93 -3.88 -27.15
N LEU A 98 -12.21 -2.67 -27.67
CA LEU A 98 -13.21 -1.67 -27.25
C LEU A 98 -12.72 -0.46 -26.42
N GLU A 99 -12.44 0.60 -27.18
CA GLU A 99 -12.73 2.04 -27.00
C GLU A 99 -12.38 2.78 -25.70
N GLU A 100 -11.55 3.81 -25.90
CA GLU A 100 -11.14 4.87 -24.99
C GLU A 100 -12.33 5.65 -24.41
N VAL A 101 -12.40 5.78 -23.09
CA VAL A 101 -13.02 6.95 -22.45
C VAL A 101 -12.12 7.45 -21.31
N SER A 102 -11.53 8.62 -21.56
CA SER A 102 -10.81 9.45 -20.61
C SER A 102 -11.77 10.05 -19.58
N ILE A 103 -11.51 9.90 -18.27
CA ILE A 103 -12.20 10.70 -17.24
C ILE A 103 -11.19 11.23 -16.22
N VAL A 104 -11.06 12.56 -16.23
CA VAL A 104 -10.31 13.41 -15.30
C VAL A 104 -11.26 13.91 -14.21
N ASN A 105 -10.80 13.84 -12.95
CA ASN A 105 -11.20 14.57 -11.73
C ASN A 105 -12.68 14.67 -11.32
N THR A 106 -12.93 14.45 -10.01
CA THR A 106 -13.51 15.34 -8.97
C THR A 106 -13.91 14.41 -7.80
N VAL A 107 -13.60 14.63 -6.53
CA VAL A 107 -14.44 15.39 -5.57
C VAL A 107 -13.72 15.46 -4.21
N LYS A 108 -13.97 16.59 -3.57
CA LYS A 108 -13.50 17.15 -2.30
C LYS A 108 -14.50 16.78 -1.18
N ASP A 109 -14.01 16.39 0.00
CA ASP A 109 -14.58 16.72 1.33
C ASP A 109 -15.95 16.12 1.74
N SER A 110 -16.11 14.80 1.64
CA SER A 110 -17.20 14.01 2.25
C SER A 110 -16.72 12.76 3.01
N SER A 111 -15.40 12.66 3.25
CA SER A 111 -14.73 11.36 3.36
C SER A 111 -15.05 10.57 4.62
N SER A 112 -15.21 11.20 5.80
CA SER A 112 -15.38 10.45 7.05
C SER A 112 -16.69 9.64 7.14
N ARG A 113 -17.84 10.23 6.77
CA ARG A 113 -19.13 9.50 6.79
C ARG A 113 -19.22 8.43 5.70
N GLN A 114 -18.54 8.64 4.59
CA GLN A 114 -18.54 7.73 3.46
C GLN A 114 -17.59 6.54 3.72
N GLU A 115 -16.45 6.79 4.38
CA GLU A 115 -15.51 5.78 4.85
C GLU A 115 -16.18 4.85 5.89
N ASP A 116 -16.89 5.39 6.88
CA ASP A 116 -17.61 4.59 7.89
C ASP A 116 -18.67 3.67 7.25
N GLN A 117 -19.41 4.18 6.25
CA GLN A 117 -20.42 3.40 5.54
C GLN A 117 -19.80 2.32 4.64
N GLN A 118 -18.68 2.64 3.98
CA GLN A 118 -17.95 1.68 3.16
C GLN A 118 -17.34 0.56 4.00
N TRP A 119 -16.84 0.89 5.19
CA TRP A 119 -16.32 -0.08 6.15
C TRP A 119 -17.42 -1.01 6.67
N ALA A 120 -18.57 -0.46 7.09
CA ALA A 120 -19.72 -1.26 7.53
C ALA A 120 -20.21 -2.21 6.43
N ASN A 121 -20.29 -1.73 5.18
CA ASN A 121 -20.66 -2.56 4.04
C ASN A 121 -19.62 -3.67 3.81
N LEU A 122 -18.32 -3.36 3.91
CA LEU A 122 -17.25 -4.34 3.77
C LEU A 122 -17.35 -5.44 4.83
N VAL A 123 -17.57 -5.08 6.10
CA VAL A 123 -17.72 -6.04 7.20
C VAL A 123 -18.92 -6.96 6.97
N SER A 124 -20.06 -6.41 6.52
CA SER A 124 -21.28 -7.19 6.23
C SER A 124 -21.06 -8.30 5.19
N LEU A 125 -20.12 -8.11 4.24
CA LEU A 125 -19.81 -9.11 3.20
C LEU A 125 -19.16 -10.39 3.75
N PHE A 126 -18.65 -10.34 4.98
CA PHE A 126 -17.90 -11.42 5.61
C PHE A 126 -18.52 -11.87 6.94
N GLU A 127 -19.74 -11.44 7.29
CA GLU A 127 -20.42 -11.88 8.52
C GLU A 127 -20.53 -13.41 8.65
N GLU A 128 -20.65 -14.12 7.52
CA GLU A 128 -20.70 -15.59 7.47
C GLU A 128 -19.31 -16.26 7.46
N ASP A 129 -18.23 -15.48 7.38
CA ASP A 129 -16.84 -15.95 7.38
C ASP A 129 -16.16 -15.52 8.68
N GLU A 130 -16.20 -16.39 9.69
CA GLU A 130 -15.67 -16.11 11.04
C GLU A 130 -14.21 -15.63 11.02
N VAL A 131 -13.38 -16.21 10.15
CA VAL A 131 -11.95 -15.89 10.06
C VAL A 131 -11.74 -14.52 9.40
N ALA A 132 -12.49 -14.23 8.34
CA ALA A 132 -12.44 -12.92 7.69
C ALA A 132 -13.03 -11.82 8.58
N SER A 133 -14.11 -12.12 9.31
CA SER A 133 -14.70 -11.22 10.30
C SER A 133 -13.73 -10.90 11.44
N ALA A 134 -13.06 -11.90 11.99
CA ALA A 134 -12.04 -11.70 13.03
C ALA A 134 -10.84 -10.89 12.52
N PHE A 135 -10.41 -11.13 11.28
CA PHE A 135 -9.37 -10.32 10.62
C PHE A 135 -9.79 -8.86 10.48
N LEU A 136 -11.01 -8.59 10.03
CA LEU A 136 -11.52 -7.23 9.84
C LEU A 136 -11.67 -6.49 11.17
N ALA A 137 -12.21 -7.16 12.21
CA ALA A 137 -12.31 -6.59 13.55
C ALA A 137 -10.93 -6.27 14.16
N ALA A 138 -9.94 -7.15 13.95
CA ALA A 138 -8.57 -6.89 14.38
C ALA A 138 -7.93 -5.70 13.63
N THR A 139 -8.28 -5.53 12.36
CA THR A 139 -7.84 -4.41 11.52
C THR A 139 -8.47 -3.09 11.97
N GLU A 140 -9.77 -3.10 12.29
CA GLU A 140 -10.50 -1.95 12.84
C GLU A 140 -9.89 -1.46 14.17
N GLN A 141 -9.46 -2.41 15.02
CA GLN A 141 -8.77 -2.12 16.28
C GLN A 141 -7.32 -1.64 16.09
N GLY A 142 -6.81 -1.60 14.86
CA GLY A 142 -5.45 -1.18 14.54
C GLY A 142 -4.37 -2.17 15.02
N LEU A 143 -4.71 -3.46 15.14
CA LEU A 143 -3.74 -4.47 15.55
C LEU A 143 -2.65 -4.66 14.49
N LYS A 144 -1.40 -4.79 14.95
CA LYS A 144 -0.25 -5.06 14.07
C LYS A 144 -0.33 -6.45 13.47
N LYS A 145 0.16 -6.64 12.23
CA LYS A 145 0.19 -7.94 11.51
C LYS A 145 0.62 -9.11 12.38
N SER A 146 1.73 -8.99 13.12
CA SER A 146 2.23 -10.06 13.99
C SER A 146 1.24 -10.48 15.09
N LYS A 147 0.50 -9.52 15.66
CA LYS A 147 -0.58 -9.81 16.61
C LYS A 147 -1.77 -10.46 15.93
N VAL A 148 -2.17 -9.99 14.75
CA VAL A 148 -3.28 -10.60 13.99
C VAL A 148 -2.94 -12.04 13.61
N ILE A 149 -1.72 -12.30 13.13
CA ILE A 149 -1.25 -13.66 12.80
C ILE A 149 -1.33 -14.56 14.03
N HIS A 150 -0.88 -14.09 15.19
CA HIS A 150 -0.89 -14.89 16.42
C HIS A 150 -2.30 -15.09 16.99
N GLU A 151 -3.08 -14.01 17.10
CA GLU A 151 -4.37 -13.98 17.81
C GLU A 151 -5.53 -14.51 16.94
N VAL A 152 -5.51 -14.28 15.62
CA VAL A 152 -6.58 -14.69 14.70
C VAL A 152 -6.22 -15.98 13.94
N PHE A 153 -4.95 -16.14 13.56
CA PHE A 153 -4.51 -17.26 12.73
C PHE A 153 -3.63 -18.28 13.47
N GLY A 154 -3.46 -18.14 14.78
CA GLY A 154 -2.67 -19.10 15.59
C GLY A 154 -1.21 -19.23 15.16
N GLY A 155 -0.64 -18.20 14.53
CA GLY A 155 0.72 -18.22 13.98
C GLY A 155 0.81 -18.58 12.49
N ASP A 156 -0.31 -18.91 11.82
CA ASP A 156 -0.29 -19.28 10.40
C ASP A 156 -0.31 -18.04 9.48
N GLU A 157 0.89 -17.63 9.07
CA GLU A 157 1.10 -16.52 8.13
C GLU A 157 0.51 -16.79 6.74
N LYS A 158 0.47 -18.06 6.29
CA LYS A 158 -0.13 -18.40 4.99
C LYS A 158 -1.66 -18.26 5.03
N ALA A 159 -2.27 -18.64 6.14
CA ALA A 159 -3.70 -18.45 6.36
C ALA A 159 -4.06 -16.95 6.41
N TYR A 160 -3.23 -16.15 7.09
CA TYR A 160 -3.34 -14.69 7.08
C TYR A 160 -3.35 -14.12 5.65
N ASP A 161 -2.34 -14.45 4.85
CA ASP A 161 -2.22 -13.96 3.46
C ASP A 161 -3.39 -14.43 2.59
N THR A 162 -3.83 -15.67 2.76
CA THR A 162 -4.94 -16.25 2.01
C THR A 162 -6.25 -15.53 2.30
N THR A 163 -6.55 -15.30 3.58
CA THR A 163 -7.74 -14.57 4.02
C THR A 163 -7.69 -13.11 3.58
N ARG A 164 -6.54 -12.44 3.72
CA ARG A 164 -6.35 -11.07 3.22
C ARG A 164 -6.64 -10.98 1.72
N ARG A 165 -6.07 -11.87 0.90
CA ARG A 165 -6.33 -11.91 -0.56
C ARG A 165 -7.79 -12.23 -0.90
N LYS A 166 -8.45 -13.08 -0.12
CA LYS A 166 -9.88 -13.40 -0.27
C LYS A 166 -10.73 -12.15 -0.02
N ILE A 167 -10.44 -11.40 1.05
CA ILE A 167 -11.14 -10.16 1.40
C ILE A 167 -11.01 -9.13 0.28
N ILE A 168 -9.78 -8.82 -0.12
CA ILE A 168 -9.50 -7.83 -1.18
C ILE A 168 -10.22 -8.20 -2.48
N ARG A 169 -10.19 -9.48 -2.88
CA ARG A 169 -10.81 -9.93 -4.14
C ARG A 169 -12.32 -9.76 -4.13
N ARG A 170 -12.98 -10.14 -3.04
CA ARG A 170 -14.44 -10.05 -2.92
C ARG A 170 -14.91 -8.60 -2.77
N ALA A 171 -14.16 -7.77 -2.04
CA ALA A 171 -14.40 -6.33 -1.97
C ALA A 171 -14.30 -5.67 -3.36
N ALA A 172 -13.27 -6.01 -4.14
CA ALA A 172 -13.08 -5.49 -5.49
C ALA A 172 -14.17 -5.94 -6.48
N SER A 173 -14.72 -7.15 -6.33
CA SER A 173 -15.85 -7.61 -7.15
C SER A 173 -17.12 -6.81 -6.86
N GLN A 174 -17.40 -6.51 -5.58
CA GLN A 174 -18.58 -5.73 -5.19
C GLN A 174 -18.53 -4.27 -5.64
N MET A 175 -17.35 -3.65 -5.59
CA MET A 175 -17.15 -2.28 -6.12
C MET A 175 -17.34 -2.17 -7.64
N LYS A 176 -17.19 -3.29 -8.39
CA LYS A 176 -17.47 -3.34 -9.83
C LYS A 176 -18.94 -3.56 -10.16
N GLU A 177 -19.70 -4.21 -9.28
CA GLU A 177 -21.15 -4.46 -9.47
C GLU A 177 -22.01 -3.25 -9.07
N SER A 178 -21.42 -2.28 -8.36
CA SER A 178 -22.10 -1.06 -7.88
C SER A 178 -21.75 0.22 -8.66
N MET A 179 -21.05 0.10 -9.80
CA MET A 179 -20.88 1.14 -10.83
C MET A 179 -21.76 0.84 -12.04
#